data_AF-A0A968NSB5-F1
#
_entry.id   AF-A0A968NSB5-F1
#
_cell.length_a   1.000
_cell.length_b   1.000
_cell.length_c   1.000
_cell.angle_alpha   90.00
_cell.angle_beta   90.00
_cell.angle_gamma   90.00
#
_symmetry.space_group_name_H-M   'P 1'
#
loop_
_entity.id
_entity.type
_entity.pdbx_description
1 polymer ?
#
loop_
_entity_poly.entity_id
_entity_poly.type
_entity_poly.pdbx_seq_one_letter_code
_entity_poly.pdbx_strand_id
1 'polypeptide(L)'
;MTYYYTVTAVDIEGDESPLSAEVSATPSVPSNPPDLTLTFHNTDTSETPTKVWTISNLDSATPSVTNGAVNSVSGTPGSLAPGNSFSLTASALDDWSTAAAQNNATNFNPFLSGLVSNSGSGIGVVAGGGMGVYQIGVNGDTWMAGTNEAIVLTVDTGGLPGTVQLSLTKLTFANLTAGDRVDFVVFRPATNQVIHQQWNVQAAPSGSWELQHGDKIIVATGSSNGANSFRLSTFTFHLGN
;
A
#
# COMPACT_ATOMS: atom_id res chain seq x y z
N MET A 1 35.50 -7.99 10.34
CA MET A 1 36.49 -8.43 11.35
C MET A 1 36.51 -9.95 11.31
N THR A 2 37.68 -10.57 11.25
CA THR A 2 37.83 -12.03 11.25
C THR A 2 38.24 -12.47 12.65
N TYR A 3 37.55 -13.46 13.20
CA TYR A 3 37.80 -14.03 14.51
C TYR A 3 38.54 -15.35 14.36
N TYR A 4 39.49 -15.60 15.26
CA TYR A 4 40.32 -16.79 15.30
C TYR A 4 40.03 -17.51 16.62
N TYR A 5 39.81 -18.81 16.56
CA TYR A 5 39.38 -19.65 17.67
C TYR A 5 40.33 -20.83 17.82
N THR A 6 40.73 -21.07 19.06
CA THR A 6 41.38 -22.30 19.52
C THR A 6 40.61 -22.79 20.73
N VAL A 7 40.62 -24.10 20.96
CA VAL A 7 39.88 -24.74 22.06
C VAL A 7 40.85 -25.57 22.89
N THR A 8 40.73 -25.45 24.20
CA THR A 8 41.39 -26.31 25.20
C THR A 8 40.33 -27.08 25.97
N ALA A 9 40.71 -28.26 26.47
CA ALA A 9 39.94 -28.96 27.48
C ALA A 9 40.53 -28.67 28.86
N VAL A 10 39.68 -28.43 29.86
CA VAL A 10 40.07 -28.26 31.27
C VAL A 10 39.40 -29.37 32.08
N ASP A 11 40.16 -30.08 32.92
CA ASP A 11 39.61 -31.12 33.79
C ASP A 11 39.11 -30.57 35.15
N ILE A 12 38.73 -31.47 36.05
CA ILE A 12 38.16 -31.11 37.36
C ILE A 12 39.23 -30.55 38.29
N GLU A 13 40.48 -30.96 38.13
CA GLU A 13 41.65 -30.49 38.86
C GLU A 13 42.16 -29.13 38.34
N GLY A 14 41.71 -28.72 37.15
CA GLY A 14 42.04 -27.44 36.52
C GLY A 14 43.22 -27.52 35.55
N ASP A 15 43.67 -28.73 35.18
CA ASP A 15 44.71 -28.92 34.20
C ASP A 15 44.16 -28.68 32.80
N GLU A 16 44.90 -27.89 32.00
CA GLU A 16 44.51 -27.47 30.66
C GLU A 16 45.29 -28.25 29.59
N SER A 17 44.57 -28.77 28.58
CA SER A 17 45.17 -29.51 27.47
C SER A 17 45.98 -28.60 26.54
N PRO A 18 46.80 -29.18 25.63
CA PRO A 18 47.30 -28.44 24.48
C PRO A 18 46.15 -27.83 23.66
N LEU A 19 46.44 -26.70 22.99
CA LEU A 19 45.50 -26.02 22.10
C LEU A 19 45.13 -26.90 20.90
N SER A 20 43.86 -26.82 20.49
CA SER A 20 43.42 -27.34 19.20
C SER A 20 44.11 -26.64 18.03
N ALA A 21 43.95 -27.20 16.83
CA ALA A 21 44.21 -26.45 15.61
C ALA A 21 43.38 -25.15 15.61
N GLU A 22 43.98 -24.06 15.15
CA GLU A 22 43.31 -22.78 14.98
C GLU A 22 42.31 -22.85 13.83
N VAL A 23 41.11 -22.29 14.03
CA VAL A 23 40.11 -22.08 12.98
C VAL A 23 39.68 -20.62 12.99
N SER A 24 39.23 -20.11 11.84
CA SER A 24 38.78 -18.73 11.74
C SER A 24 37.39 -18.61 11.11
N ALA A 25 36.67 -17.55 11.50
CA ALA A 25 35.40 -17.18 10.92
C ALA A 25 35.32 -15.67 10.74
N THR A 26 34.78 -15.23 9.62
CA THR A 26 34.41 -13.83 9.40
C THR A 26 32.89 -13.74 9.45
N PRO A 27 32.31 -13.15 10.52
CA PRO A 27 30.88 -12.87 10.54
C PRO A 27 30.54 -11.92 9.39
N SER A 28 29.64 -12.35 8.52
CA SER A 28 28.99 -11.43 7.60
C SER A 28 27.90 -10.69 8.37
N VAL A 29 27.90 -9.37 8.31
CA VAL A 29 26.70 -8.61 8.67
C VAL A 29 25.65 -8.98 7.61
N PRO A 30 24.45 -9.43 7.99
CA PRO A 30 23.37 -9.52 7.02
C PRO A 30 23.25 -8.15 6.35
N SER A 31 23.38 -8.08 5.03
CA SER A 31 23.03 -6.87 4.32
C SER A 31 21.52 -6.75 4.43
N ASN A 32 21.03 -6.06 5.46
CA ASN A 32 19.64 -5.65 5.45
C ASN A 32 19.52 -4.64 4.31
N PRO A 33 18.71 -4.95 3.30
CA PRO A 33 18.46 -4.00 2.25
C PRO A 33 17.95 -2.68 2.87
N PRO A 34 18.51 -1.49 2.56
CA PRO A 34 17.89 -0.22 2.92
C PRO A 34 16.39 -0.20 2.65
N ASP A 35 15.68 0.24 3.69
CA ASP A 35 14.29 0.66 3.68
C ASP A 35 13.99 1.54 2.46
N LEU A 36 13.19 1.02 1.55
CA LEU A 36 12.79 1.75 0.34
C LEU A 36 11.45 2.43 0.60
N THR A 37 11.43 3.76 0.57
CA THR A 37 10.18 4.54 0.56
C THR A 37 9.81 4.89 -0.87
N LEU A 38 8.60 4.52 -1.29
CA LEU A 38 8.06 4.79 -2.63
C LEU A 38 6.86 5.71 -2.52
N THR A 39 6.87 6.84 -3.21
CA THR A 39 5.66 7.66 -3.38
C THR A 39 5.14 7.53 -4.80
N PHE A 40 3.90 7.09 -4.90
CA PHE A 40 3.18 6.93 -6.15
C PHE A 40 2.27 8.14 -6.41
N HIS A 41 2.37 8.74 -7.59
CA HIS A 41 1.54 9.88 -7.99
C HIS A 41 0.85 9.66 -9.35
N ASN A 42 -0.48 9.49 -9.32
CA ASN A 42 -1.25 9.28 -10.55
C ASN A 42 -1.54 10.61 -11.27
N THR A 43 -1.10 10.71 -12.52
CA THR A 43 -1.40 11.84 -13.42
C THR A 43 -2.31 11.45 -14.58
N ASP A 44 -2.82 10.22 -14.58
CA ASP A 44 -3.57 9.65 -15.68
C ASP A 44 -4.99 10.20 -15.73
N THR A 45 -5.25 11.00 -16.76
CA THR A 45 -6.53 11.65 -16.98
C THR A 45 -7.55 10.77 -17.70
N SER A 46 -7.19 9.55 -18.11
CA SER A 46 -8.15 8.62 -18.72
C SER A 46 -9.20 8.18 -17.71
N GLU A 47 -10.44 8.00 -18.14
CA GLU A 47 -11.56 7.53 -17.30
C GLU A 47 -11.78 6.03 -17.54
N THR A 48 -11.36 5.21 -16.59
CA THR A 48 -11.56 3.75 -16.66
C THR A 48 -12.03 3.18 -15.31
N PRO A 49 -12.98 2.23 -15.29
CA PRO A 49 -13.50 1.66 -14.05
C PRO A 49 -12.42 0.86 -13.29
N THR A 50 -11.34 0.51 -13.98
CA THR A 50 -10.18 -0.17 -13.40
C THR A 50 -8.88 0.39 -13.97
N LYS A 51 -7.87 0.51 -13.11
CA LYS A 51 -6.49 0.85 -13.48
C LYS A 51 -5.53 -0.13 -12.81
N VAL A 52 -4.48 -0.50 -13.53
CA VAL A 52 -3.45 -1.43 -13.02
C VAL A 52 -2.10 -0.75 -13.15
N TRP A 53 -1.37 -0.66 -12.05
CA TRP A 53 -0.01 -0.15 -12.05
C TRP A 53 0.92 -1.24 -11.56
N THR A 54 1.96 -1.49 -12.33
CA THR A 54 3.06 -2.36 -11.89
C THR A 54 4.26 -1.48 -11.60
N ILE A 55 4.71 -1.51 -10.34
CA ILE A 55 5.89 -0.79 -9.88
C ILE A 55 7.07 -1.76 -9.94
N SER A 56 8.14 -1.39 -10.63
CA SER A 56 9.31 -2.24 -10.88
C SER A 56 10.62 -1.47 -10.73
N ASN A 57 11.76 -2.17 -10.94
CA ASN A 57 13.12 -1.62 -10.84
C ASN A 57 13.38 -0.98 -9.47
N LEU A 58 12.98 -1.67 -8.41
CA LEU A 58 12.98 -1.19 -7.02
C LEU A 58 14.39 -1.06 -6.40
N ASP A 59 15.43 -1.41 -7.13
CA ASP A 59 16.73 -1.74 -6.57
C ASP A 59 17.91 -0.93 -7.12
N SER A 60 17.88 -0.56 -8.40
CA SER A 60 19.08 -0.14 -9.12
C SER A 60 18.91 1.14 -9.93
N ALA A 61 17.69 1.66 -10.04
CA ALA A 61 17.36 2.89 -10.74
C ALA A 61 16.28 3.67 -9.98
N THR A 62 15.93 4.86 -10.47
CA THR A 62 14.63 5.45 -10.15
C THR A 62 13.56 4.40 -10.45
N PRO A 63 12.67 4.04 -9.49
CA PRO A 63 11.63 3.07 -9.74
C PRO A 63 10.80 3.46 -10.98
N SER A 64 10.18 2.48 -11.62
CA SER A 64 9.34 2.73 -12.80
C SER A 64 7.94 2.19 -12.59
N VAL A 65 6.96 2.81 -13.25
CA VAL A 65 5.57 2.33 -13.30
C VAL A 65 5.23 1.97 -14.74
N THR A 66 4.61 0.82 -14.95
CA THR A 66 4.04 0.41 -16.25
C THR A 66 2.51 0.28 -16.17
N ASN A 67 1.83 0.38 -17.33
CA ASN A 67 0.38 0.21 -17.53
C ASN A 67 -0.57 1.28 -16.92
N GLY A 68 -0.12 2.53 -16.80
CA GLY A 68 -1.02 3.69 -16.60
C GLY A 68 -0.29 5.01 -16.87
N ALA A 69 -1.00 6.11 -17.12
CA ALA A 69 -0.36 7.43 -17.36
C ALA A 69 0.08 8.11 -16.05
N VAL A 70 0.89 7.38 -15.28
CA VAL A 70 1.52 7.80 -14.02
C VAL A 70 2.89 8.38 -14.37
N ASN A 71 3.09 9.67 -14.15
CA ASN A 71 4.32 10.35 -14.55
C ASN A 71 5.45 10.29 -13.51
N SER A 72 5.22 9.83 -12.29
CA SER A 72 6.32 9.65 -11.33
C SER A 72 6.02 8.64 -10.22
N VAL A 73 6.98 7.74 -10.04
CA VAL A 73 7.25 7.08 -8.76
C VAL A 73 8.59 7.63 -8.29
N SER A 74 8.67 8.04 -7.03
CA SER A 74 9.91 8.50 -6.42
C SER A 74 10.27 7.64 -5.22
N GLY A 75 11.56 7.44 -5.02
CA GLY A 75 12.11 6.69 -3.90
C GLY A 75 13.63 6.67 -3.97
N THR A 76 14.28 6.41 -2.85
CA THR A 76 15.73 6.27 -2.79
C THR A 76 16.10 4.90 -3.36
N PRO A 77 16.87 4.79 -4.46
CA PRO A 77 17.30 3.49 -4.98
C PRO A 77 18.12 2.73 -3.95
N GLY A 78 18.13 1.40 -4.05
CA GLY A 78 19.28 0.65 -3.53
C GLY A 78 19.05 -0.67 -2.84
N SER A 79 17.92 -1.38 -3.02
CA SER A 79 17.79 -2.58 -2.17
C SER A 79 16.98 -3.80 -2.55
N LEU A 80 16.22 -3.76 -3.64
CA LEU A 80 15.57 -4.95 -4.22
C LEU A 80 16.60 -5.92 -4.84
N ALA A 81 16.21 -7.13 -5.25
CA ALA A 81 16.92 -7.84 -6.33
C ALA A 81 16.38 -7.36 -7.69
N PRO A 82 17.16 -7.40 -8.78
CA PRO A 82 16.68 -6.99 -10.09
C PRO A 82 15.48 -7.83 -10.52
N GLY A 83 14.44 -7.17 -11.03
CA GLY A 83 13.19 -7.81 -11.46
C GLY A 83 12.09 -7.86 -10.41
N ASN A 84 12.33 -7.37 -9.19
CA ASN A 84 11.28 -7.29 -8.18
C ASN A 84 10.23 -6.23 -8.54
N SER A 85 8.97 -6.57 -8.29
CA SER A 85 7.83 -5.71 -8.56
C SER A 85 6.65 -5.99 -7.64
N PHE A 86 5.75 -5.02 -7.52
CA PHE A 86 4.41 -5.26 -7.01
C PHE A 86 3.43 -4.49 -7.87
N SER A 87 2.16 -4.91 -7.86
CA SER A 87 1.12 -4.24 -8.61
C SER A 87 0.00 -3.75 -7.71
N LEU A 88 -0.63 -2.66 -8.12
CA LEU A 88 -1.84 -2.13 -7.53
C LEU A 88 -2.92 -2.12 -8.61
N THR A 89 -4.05 -2.76 -8.32
CA THR A 89 -5.25 -2.67 -9.16
C THR A 89 -6.27 -1.80 -8.46
N ALA A 90 -6.50 -0.59 -8.97
CA ALA A 90 -7.60 0.26 -8.51
C ALA A 90 -8.89 -0.10 -9.24
N SER A 91 -9.97 -0.23 -8.48
CA SER A 91 -11.33 -0.39 -9.00
C SER A 91 -12.25 0.62 -8.35
N ALA A 92 -13.09 1.28 -9.15
CA ALA A 92 -14.19 2.11 -8.66
C ALA A 92 -15.42 1.23 -8.43
N LEU A 93 -16.00 1.31 -7.23
CA LEU A 93 -17.18 0.58 -6.80
C LEU A 93 -18.25 1.53 -6.29
N ASP A 94 -19.50 1.18 -6.55
CA ASP A 94 -20.69 1.90 -6.09
C ASP A 94 -21.39 1.14 -4.95
N ASP A 95 -22.44 1.75 -4.41
CA ASP A 95 -23.24 1.24 -3.28
C ASP A 95 -22.49 1.11 -1.95
N TRP A 96 -21.40 1.86 -1.79
CA TRP A 96 -20.75 1.97 -0.49
C TRP A 96 -21.67 2.60 0.56
N SER A 97 -21.80 1.96 1.71
CA SER A 97 -22.51 2.54 2.85
C SER A 97 -21.65 2.40 4.10
N THR A 98 -21.25 3.52 4.70
CA THR A 98 -20.47 3.50 5.95
C THR A 98 -21.13 2.66 7.04
N ALA A 99 -22.46 2.78 7.20
CA ALA A 99 -23.20 2.02 8.20
C ALA A 99 -23.20 0.52 7.90
N ALA A 100 -23.41 0.13 6.63
CA ALA A 100 -23.35 -1.28 6.24
C ALA A 100 -21.93 -1.84 6.39
N ALA A 101 -20.91 -1.07 6.01
CA ALA A 101 -19.51 -1.44 6.16
C ALA A 101 -19.14 -1.68 7.64
N GLN A 102 -19.55 -0.78 8.53
CA GLN A 102 -19.38 -0.92 9.98
C GLN A 102 -20.06 -2.16 10.53
N ASN A 103 -21.31 -2.41 10.15
CA ASN A 103 -22.09 -3.57 10.61
C ASN A 103 -21.48 -4.90 10.13
N ASN A 104 -20.72 -4.88 9.02
CA ASN A 104 -20.07 -6.06 8.46
C ASN A 104 -18.56 -6.11 8.77
N ALA A 105 -18.01 -5.29 9.67
CA ALA A 105 -16.58 -5.24 9.94
C ALA A 105 -15.96 -6.59 10.40
N THR A 106 -16.76 -7.47 11.02
CA THR A 106 -16.35 -8.82 11.43
C THR A 106 -16.51 -9.89 10.36
N ASN A 107 -17.20 -9.56 9.27
CA ASN A 107 -17.44 -10.45 8.13
C ASN A 107 -17.55 -9.62 6.84
N PHE A 108 -16.42 -9.05 6.43
CA PHE A 108 -16.41 -7.94 5.47
C PHE A 108 -16.41 -8.40 4.00
N ASN A 109 -15.94 -9.61 3.71
CA ASN A 109 -15.91 -10.20 2.36
C ASN A 109 -17.28 -10.15 1.66
N PRO A 110 -18.38 -10.66 2.26
CA PRO A 110 -19.70 -10.57 1.64
C PRO A 110 -20.13 -9.14 1.33
N PHE A 111 -19.90 -8.21 2.27
CA PHE A 111 -20.21 -6.79 2.06
C PHE A 111 -19.44 -6.21 0.87
N LEU A 112 -18.11 -6.39 0.84
CA LEU A 112 -17.26 -5.88 -0.23
C LEU A 112 -17.60 -6.52 -1.59
N SER A 113 -17.93 -7.81 -1.61
CA SER A 113 -18.33 -8.52 -2.84
C SER A 113 -19.72 -8.13 -3.36
N GLY A 114 -20.56 -7.56 -2.50
CA GLY A 114 -21.89 -7.10 -2.85
C GLY A 114 -21.92 -5.68 -3.44
N LEU A 115 -20.80 -4.97 -3.42
CA LEU A 115 -20.67 -3.67 -4.08
C LEU A 115 -20.72 -3.83 -5.60
N VAL A 116 -21.31 -2.86 -6.26
CA VAL A 116 -21.48 -2.90 -7.72
C VAL A 116 -20.21 -2.34 -8.37
N SER A 117 -19.66 -3.06 -9.34
CA SER A 117 -18.62 -2.50 -10.20
C SER A 117 -19.21 -1.33 -10.97
N ASN A 118 -18.65 -0.14 -10.81
CA ASN A 118 -19.15 1.03 -11.51
C ASN A 118 -19.03 0.79 -13.03
N SER A 119 -20.17 0.67 -13.70
CA SER A 119 -20.26 0.44 -15.15
C SER A 119 -20.24 1.75 -15.96
N GLY A 120 -20.12 2.89 -15.28
CA GLY A 120 -20.07 4.23 -15.85
C GLY A 120 -18.68 4.88 -15.74
N SER A 121 -18.66 6.17 -15.40
CA SER A 121 -17.49 7.04 -15.36
C SER A 121 -16.45 6.53 -14.35
N GLY A 122 -15.25 6.24 -14.86
CA GLY A 122 -14.20 5.53 -14.12
C GLY A 122 -13.34 6.40 -13.22
N ILE A 123 -12.23 5.82 -12.76
CA ILE A 123 -11.13 6.51 -12.11
C ILE A 123 -10.52 7.49 -13.13
N GLY A 124 -10.59 8.81 -12.93
CA GLY A 124 -10.09 9.82 -13.88
C GLY A 124 -9.79 11.20 -13.27
N VAL A 125 -9.29 12.14 -14.08
CA VAL A 125 -8.95 13.53 -13.69
C VAL A 125 -9.90 14.51 -14.38
N VAL A 126 -10.43 15.50 -13.64
CA VAL A 126 -11.24 16.58 -14.22
C VAL A 126 -10.38 17.59 -14.96
N ALA A 127 -10.75 17.88 -16.20
CA ALA A 127 -10.10 18.90 -17.03
C ALA A 127 -10.21 20.30 -16.39
N GLY A 128 -9.05 20.96 -16.17
CA GLY A 128 -8.98 22.40 -15.85
C GLY A 128 -8.46 22.77 -14.46
N GLY A 129 -8.21 21.82 -13.56
CA GLY A 129 -7.50 22.06 -12.30
C GLY A 129 -6.06 21.59 -12.41
N GLY A 130 -5.08 22.49 -12.41
CA GLY A 130 -3.67 22.12 -12.42
C GLY A 130 -3.34 21.11 -11.33
N MET A 131 -2.68 20.02 -11.74
CA MET A 131 -2.23 18.83 -11.00
C MET A 131 -3.20 17.64 -11.02
N GLY A 132 -2.67 16.50 -11.49
CA GLY A 132 -3.34 15.21 -11.60
C GLY A 132 -3.62 14.59 -10.24
N VAL A 133 -4.86 14.16 -10.04
CA VAL A 133 -5.37 13.68 -8.76
C VAL A 133 -6.38 12.57 -9.04
N TYR A 134 -6.38 11.50 -8.24
CA TYR A 134 -7.53 10.60 -8.18
C TYR A 134 -8.68 11.41 -7.59
N GLN A 135 -9.63 11.85 -8.41
CA GLN A 135 -10.73 12.64 -7.90
C GLN A 135 -12.03 11.83 -7.91
N ILE A 136 -12.67 11.76 -6.74
CA ILE A 136 -14.09 11.43 -6.62
C ILE A 136 -14.82 12.74 -6.26
N GLY A 137 -15.67 13.21 -7.17
CA GLY A 137 -16.67 14.28 -6.95
C GLY A 137 -16.17 15.74 -6.99
N VAL A 138 -16.09 16.39 -8.16
CA VAL A 138 -16.27 17.86 -8.22
C VAL A 138 -17.67 18.16 -8.72
N ASN A 139 -18.42 18.93 -7.93
CA ASN A 139 -19.65 19.56 -8.39
C ASN A 139 -19.32 20.51 -9.56
N GLY A 140 -19.77 20.06 -10.73
CA GLY A 140 -19.40 20.54 -12.07
C GLY A 140 -19.51 19.39 -13.07
N ASP A 141 -19.36 18.16 -12.59
CA ASP A 141 -19.61 16.94 -13.34
C ASP A 141 -20.93 16.28 -12.90
N THR A 142 -21.79 15.94 -13.86
CA THR A 142 -22.95 15.03 -13.73
C THR A 142 -22.56 13.54 -13.52
N TRP A 143 -21.33 13.24 -13.10
CA TRP A 143 -20.67 11.94 -13.35
C TRP A 143 -20.06 11.39 -12.06
N MET A 144 -20.91 10.70 -11.28
CA MET A 144 -20.73 10.15 -9.90
C MET A 144 -21.68 10.88 -8.93
N ALA A 145 -22.99 10.68 -9.15
CA ALA A 145 -24.07 11.34 -8.43
C ALA A 145 -24.46 10.61 -7.12
N GLY A 146 -23.67 9.63 -6.67
CA GLY A 146 -23.99 8.78 -5.53
C GLY A 146 -23.34 9.25 -4.24
N THR A 147 -24.07 9.16 -3.12
CA THR A 147 -23.52 9.36 -1.77
C THR A 147 -22.68 8.18 -1.26
N ASN A 148 -22.31 7.24 -2.15
CA ASN A 148 -22.07 5.84 -1.82
C ASN A 148 -20.99 5.21 -2.74
N GLU A 149 -19.77 5.75 -2.77
CA GLU A 149 -18.73 5.31 -3.71
C GLU A 149 -17.42 4.93 -2.99
N ALA A 150 -16.67 3.99 -3.57
CA ALA A 150 -15.39 3.51 -3.03
C ALA A 150 -14.35 3.30 -4.13
N ILE A 151 -13.10 3.67 -3.85
CA ILE A 151 -11.92 3.17 -4.56
C ILE A 151 -11.34 2.02 -3.75
N VAL A 152 -11.16 0.89 -4.42
CA VAL A 152 -10.52 -0.29 -3.85
C VAL A 152 -9.22 -0.55 -4.60
N LEU A 153 -8.09 -0.43 -3.88
CA LEU A 153 -6.80 -0.89 -4.36
C LEU A 153 -6.59 -2.34 -3.92
N THR A 154 -6.47 -3.24 -4.88
CA THR A 154 -5.98 -4.59 -4.64
C THR A 154 -4.48 -4.63 -4.80
N VAL A 155 -3.79 -5.11 -3.77
CA VAL A 155 -2.34 -5.24 -3.74
C VAL A 155 -1.94 -6.61 -4.27
N ASP A 156 -0.96 -6.65 -5.16
CA ASP A 156 -0.30 -7.87 -5.61
C ASP A 156 1.20 -7.79 -5.33
N THR A 157 1.65 -8.51 -4.30
CA THR A 157 3.06 -8.61 -3.91
C THR A 157 3.78 -9.80 -4.56
N GLY A 158 3.18 -10.47 -5.55
CA GLY A 158 3.72 -11.71 -6.13
C GLY A 158 5.07 -11.57 -6.82
N GLY A 159 5.45 -10.35 -7.22
CA GLY A 159 6.78 -10.03 -7.74
C GLY A 159 7.80 -9.63 -6.66
N LEU A 160 7.44 -9.67 -5.38
CA LEU A 160 8.36 -9.42 -4.26
C LEU A 160 8.85 -10.75 -3.67
N PRO A 161 10.11 -10.84 -3.23
CA PRO A 161 10.60 -11.98 -2.45
C PRO A 161 9.81 -12.12 -1.14
N GLY A 162 9.59 -13.35 -0.68
CA GLY A 162 8.86 -13.60 0.58
C GLY A 162 9.53 -13.05 1.85
N THR A 163 10.78 -12.60 1.75
CA THR A 163 11.50 -11.90 2.82
C THR A 163 11.26 -10.39 2.84
N VAL A 164 10.51 -9.86 1.86
CA VAL A 164 10.25 -8.43 1.72
C VAL A 164 8.82 -8.14 2.13
N GLN A 165 8.66 -7.26 3.10
CA GLN A 165 7.38 -6.78 3.58
C GLN A 165 7.05 -5.43 2.93
N LEU A 166 5.89 -5.37 2.29
CA LEU A 166 5.32 -4.12 1.77
C LEU A 166 4.40 -3.52 2.83
N SER A 167 4.58 -2.24 3.16
CA SER A 167 3.72 -1.51 4.08
C SER A 167 3.20 -0.22 3.45
N LEU A 168 1.91 0.08 3.59
CA LEU A 168 1.39 1.43 3.34
C LEU A 168 1.70 2.29 4.57
N THR A 169 2.39 3.41 4.38
CA THR A 169 2.83 4.28 5.49
C THR A 169 2.23 5.68 5.43
N LYS A 170 1.74 6.08 4.26
CA LYS A 170 1.04 7.35 4.12
C LYS A 170 0.06 7.31 2.96
N LEU A 171 -1.05 7.96 3.17
CA LEU A 171 -2.01 8.31 2.14
C LEU A 171 -2.25 9.82 2.24
N THR A 172 -2.26 10.50 1.10
CA THR A 172 -2.66 11.92 1.07
C THR A 172 -3.98 12.01 0.34
N PHE A 173 -5.02 12.45 1.05
CA PHE A 173 -6.25 12.89 0.43
C PHE A 173 -6.54 14.35 0.75
N ALA A 174 -7.31 15.00 -0.13
CA ALA A 174 -7.86 16.33 0.06
C ALA A 174 -9.39 16.23 0.01
N ASN A 175 -10.04 16.62 1.09
CA ASN A 175 -11.48 16.89 1.09
C ASN A 175 -11.74 18.14 0.24
N LEU A 176 -12.79 18.11 -0.57
CA LEU A 176 -13.08 19.19 -1.52
C LEU A 176 -13.88 20.32 -0.89
N THR A 177 -14.60 20.01 0.18
CA THR A 177 -15.31 20.92 1.05
C THR A 177 -15.02 20.59 2.52
N ALA A 178 -15.18 21.56 3.41
CA ALA A 178 -14.97 21.35 4.84
C ALA A 178 -15.94 20.31 5.46
N GLY A 179 -17.06 20.05 4.79
CA GLY A 179 -18.07 19.08 5.19
C GLY A 179 -17.76 17.64 4.80
N ASP A 180 -16.82 17.43 3.87
CA ASP A 180 -16.59 16.09 3.32
C ASP A 180 -15.99 15.15 4.37
N ARG A 181 -16.37 13.88 4.26
CA ARG A 181 -15.95 12.79 5.12
C ARG A 181 -15.53 11.60 4.27
N VAL A 182 -14.52 10.89 4.74
CA VAL A 182 -13.93 9.72 4.06
C VAL A 182 -13.92 8.55 5.02
N ASP A 183 -14.21 7.36 4.49
CA ASP A 183 -13.93 6.10 5.16
C ASP A 183 -12.61 5.53 4.63
N PHE A 184 -11.81 4.98 5.52
CA PHE A 184 -10.56 4.32 5.18
C PHE A 184 -10.51 2.93 5.82
N VAL A 185 -10.33 1.90 5.01
CA VAL A 185 -10.28 0.51 5.48
C VAL A 185 -9.10 -0.20 4.84
N VAL A 186 -8.32 -0.90 5.66
CA VAL A 186 -7.34 -1.90 5.18
C VAL A 186 -7.92 -3.26 5.50
N PHE A 187 -8.10 -4.09 4.48
CA PHE A 187 -8.83 -5.34 4.58
C PHE A 187 -8.02 -6.50 3.98
N ARG A 188 -8.06 -7.65 4.65
CA ARG A 188 -7.44 -8.91 4.22
C ARG A 188 -8.52 -9.92 3.84
N PRO A 189 -8.80 -10.10 2.54
CA PRO A 189 -9.82 -11.06 2.09
C PRO A 189 -9.50 -12.50 2.46
N ALA A 190 -8.22 -12.90 2.44
CA ALA A 190 -7.78 -14.28 2.69
C ALA A 190 -8.23 -14.82 4.06
N THR A 191 -8.27 -13.95 5.07
CA THR A 191 -8.71 -14.27 6.44
C THR A 191 -10.01 -13.55 6.81
N ASN A 192 -10.63 -12.83 5.86
CA ASN A 192 -11.79 -11.99 6.08
C ASN A 192 -11.63 -11.00 7.25
N GLN A 193 -10.44 -10.42 7.36
CA GLN A 193 -10.07 -9.58 8.50
C GLN A 193 -9.94 -8.11 8.09
N VAL A 194 -10.69 -7.23 8.75
CA VAL A 194 -10.41 -5.79 8.70
C VAL A 194 -9.19 -5.50 9.56
N ILE A 195 -8.06 -5.20 8.92
CA ILE A 195 -6.78 -4.87 9.58
C ILE A 195 -6.88 -3.49 10.23
N HIS A 196 -7.51 -2.55 9.53
CA HIS A 196 -7.68 -1.19 10.00
C HIS A 196 -8.97 -0.60 9.44
N GLN A 197 -9.61 0.27 10.23
CA GLN A 197 -10.78 1.00 9.81
C GLN A 197 -10.83 2.36 10.49
N GLN A 198 -11.20 3.36 9.71
CA GLN A 198 -11.55 4.70 10.16
C GLN A 198 -12.78 5.13 9.39
N TRP A 199 -13.77 5.63 10.11
CA TRP A 199 -15.07 5.95 9.55
C TRP A 199 -15.36 7.42 9.68
N ASN A 200 -15.88 8.04 8.62
CA ASN A 200 -16.26 9.44 8.57
C ASN A 200 -15.15 10.39 9.07
N VAL A 201 -13.92 10.23 8.58
CA VAL A 201 -12.79 11.10 8.96
C VAL A 201 -12.65 12.29 8.01
N GLN A 202 -12.12 13.40 8.54
CA GLN A 202 -11.76 14.60 7.76
C GLN A 202 -10.26 14.70 7.43
N ALA A 203 -9.46 13.81 8.01
CA ALA A 203 -8.01 13.84 7.90
C ALA A 203 -7.50 12.50 7.39
N ALA A 204 -6.37 12.55 6.68
CA ALA A 204 -5.70 11.36 6.21
C ALA A 204 -5.38 10.40 7.37
N PRO A 205 -5.57 9.08 7.18
CA PRO A 205 -5.16 8.10 8.16
C PRO A 205 -3.63 8.19 8.35
N SER A 206 -3.19 8.15 9.61
CA SER A 206 -1.78 7.99 9.96
C SER A 206 -1.54 6.57 10.48
N GLY A 207 -0.43 5.96 10.07
CA GLY A 207 -0.09 4.60 10.47
C GLY A 207 0.85 3.92 9.50
N SER A 208 1.20 2.67 9.83
CA SER A 208 1.87 1.73 8.93
C SER A 208 1.07 0.44 8.91
N TRP A 209 0.73 -0.04 7.72
CA TRP A 209 -0.07 -1.25 7.55
C TRP A 209 0.65 -2.21 6.62
N GLU A 210 1.04 -3.36 7.14
CA GLU A 210 1.65 -4.44 6.38
C GLU A 210 0.64 -5.04 5.40
N LEU A 211 1.04 -5.16 4.14
CA LEU A 211 0.22 -5.60 3.04
C LEU A 211 0.75 -6.92 2.49
N GLN A 212 -0.18 -7.83 2.25
CA GLN A 212 0.06 -9.11 1.61
C GLN A 212 -0.61 -9.15 0.24
N HIS A 213 -0.25 -10.15 -0.56
CA HIS A 213 -0.94 -10.43 -1.81
C HIS A 213 -2.44 -10.60 -1.57
N GLY A 214 -3.24 -9.83 -2.31
CA GLY A 214 -4.70 -9.82 -2.26
C GLY A 214 -5.31 -8.83 -1.26
N ASP A 215 -4.51 -8.25 -0.35
CA ASP A 215 -4.97 -7.23 0.60
C ASP A 215 -5.56 -6.02 -0.16
N LYS A 216 -6.52 -5.36 0.49
CA LYS A 216 -7.35 -4.30 -0.08
C LYS A 216 -7.16 -3.03 0.72
N ILE A 217 -6.83 -1.93 0.05
CA ILE A 217 -6.86 -0.57 0.62
C ILE A 217 -8.10 0.11 0.04
N ILE A 218 -9.01 0.51 0.92
CA ILE A 218 -10.32 1.03 0.53
C ILE A 218 -10.42 2.47 1.02
N VAL A 219 -10.76 3.37 0.11
CA VAL A 219 -11.06 4.77 0.41
C VAL A 219 -12.43 5.06 -0.17
N ALA A 220 -13.37 5.49 0.66
CA ALA A 220 -14.75 5.63 0.26
C ALA A 220 -15.39 6.91 0.80
N THR A 221 -16.48 7.33 0.18
CA THR A 221 -17.28 8.46 0.65
C THR A 221 -17.89 8.11 2.01
N GLY A 222 -17.73 9.00 3.00
CA GLY A 222 -18.43 8.87 4.28
C GLY A 222 -19.94 9.09 4.12
N SER A 223 -20.71 8.79 5.16
CA SER A 223 -22.18 8.85 5.13
C SER A 223 -22.80 9.99 5.95
N SER A 224 -21.99 10.82 6.64
CA SER A 224 -22.53 11.66 7.72
C SER A 224 -23.07 13.03 7.31
N ASN A 225 -22.84 13.57 6.11
CA ASN A 225 -23.26 14.95 5.75
C ASN A 225 -23.50 15.22 4.25
N GLY A 226 -24.35 14.45 3.58
CA GLY A 226 -24.70 14.72 2.18
C GLY A 226 -23.66 14.20 1.18
N ALA A 227 -23.61 14.80 -0.01
CA ALA A 227 -22.65 14.41 -1.05
C ALA A 227 -21.22 14.69 -0.57
N ASN A 228 -20.48 13.63 -0.24
CA ASN A 228 -19.08 13.72 0.16
C ASN A 228 -18.20 13.54 -1.07
N SER A 229 -17.13 14.31 -1.14
CA SER A 229 -16.17 14.20 -2.23
C SER A 229 -14.74 14.29 -1.74
N PHE A 230 -13.86 13.51 -2.34
CA PHE A 230 -12.46 13.48 -1.93
C PHE A 230 -11.54 13.30 -3.12
N ARG A 231 -10.32 13.76 -2.91
CA ARG A 231 -9.22 13.67 -3.86
C ARG A 231 -8.11 12.87 -3.23
N LEU A 232 -7.70 11.79 -3.85
CA LEU A 232 -6.57 10.97 -3.42
C LEU A 232 -5.37 11.31 -4.32
N SER A 233 -4.24 11.73 -3.76
CA SER A 233 -3.14 12.32 -4.55
C SER A 233 -1.88 11.46 -4.53
N THR A 234 -1.57 10.85 -3.39
CA THR A 234 -0.35 10.05 -3.23
C THR A 234 -0.58 8.87 -2.31
N PHE A 235 0.08 7.77 -2.64
CA PHE A 235 0.31 6.66 -1.73
C PHE A 235 1.80 6.56 -1.48
N THR A 236 2.18 6.43 -0.21
CA THR A 236 3.56 6.15 0.17
C THR A 236 3.63 4.76 0.75
N PHE A 237 4.49 3.96 0.14
CA PHE A 237 4.81 2.62 0.60
C PHE A 237 6.21 2.58 1.16
N HIS A 238 6.42 1.67 2.09
CA HIS A 238 7.70 1.29 2.63
C HIS A 238 7.93 -0.19 2.34
N LEU A 239 9.14 -0.53 1.92
CA LEU A 239 9.57 -1.92 1.75
C LEU A 239 10.69 -2.18 2.76
N GLY A 240 10.44 -3.12 3.67
CA GLY A 240 11.38 -3.56 4.70
C GLY A 240 11.57 -5.08 4.67
N ASN A 241 12.54 -5.56 5.45
CA ASN A 241 12.82 -6.99 5.68
C ASN A 241 12.43 -7.42 7.09
#